data_AF-A0A843FES0-F1
#
_entry.id   AF-A0A843FES0-F1
#
_cell.length_a   1.000
_cell.length_b   1.000
_cell.length_c   1.000
_cell.angle_alpha   90.00
_cell.angle_beta   90.00
_cell.angle_gamma   90.00
#
_symmetry.space_group_name_H-M   'P 1'
#
loop_
_entity.id
_entity.type
_entity.pdbx_description
1 polymer ?
#
loop_
_entity_poly.entity_id
_entity_poly.type
_entity_poly.pdbx_seq_one_letter_code
_entity_poly.pdbx_strand_id
1 'polypeptide(L)'
;YFSFDDMMDIIINNCFLNINYYLTSVFFGYGAIYDMMTNIGMSGIVSRGTELACGDPFLFLKLTCLHGFFEDLSTILNSFAGFILFSFIVRFIKDVFSPSKRLANGTITNSLEINKKYLYQSIAIFILAFVVMIFAGFLEEYISIPFGNFIASVF
;
A
#
# COMPACT_ATOMS: atom_id res chain seq x y z
N TYR A 1 -3.59 -5.68 27.06
CA TYR A 1 -3.55 -6.72 26.02
C TYR A 1 -4.66 -6.39 25.06
N PHE A 2 -4.31 -6.11 23.81
CA PHE A 2 -5.31 -6.02 22.76
C PHE A 2 -5.90 -7.41 22.51
N SER A 3 -7.18 -7.46 22.17
CA SER A 3 -7.84 -8.71 21.81
C SER A 3 -7.43 -9.13 20.40
N PHE A 4 -7.52 -10.43 20.10
CA PHE A 4 -7.32 -10.91 18.74
C PHE A 4 -8.26 -10.24 17.73
N ASP A 5 -9.45 -9.83 18.19
CA ASP A 5 -10.45 -9.15 17.37
C ASP A 5 -9.96 -7.73 16.99
N ASP A 6 -9.39 -6.97 17.93
CA ASP A 6 -8.84 -5.64 17.66
C ASP A 6 -7.71 -5.69 16.61
N MET A 7 -6.82 -6.69 16.73
CA MET A 7 -5.75 -6.92 15.75
C MET A 7 -6.30 -7.23 14.35
N MET A 8 -7.35 -8.05 14.28
CA MET A 8 -7.96 -8.41 13.00
C MET A 8 -8.64 -7.22 12.34
N ASP A 9 -9.28 -6.35 13.11
CA ASP A 9 -9.87 -5.12 12.59
C ASP A 9 -8.82 -4.19 11.97
N ILE A 10 -7.66 -4.01 12.63
CA ILE A 10 -6.54 -3.22 12.08
C ILE A 10 -6.02 -3.82 10.78
N ILE A 11 -5.74 -5.14 10.77
CA ILE A 11 -5.22 -5.81 9.58
C ILE A 11 -6.22 -5.77 8.43
N ILE A 12 -7.51 -5.98 8.69
CA ILE A 12 -8.57 -5.93 7.66
C ILE A 12 -8.67 -4.50 7.08
N ASN A 13 -8.66 -3.49 7.94
CA ASN A 13 -8.69 -2.09 7.50
C ASN A 13 -7.48 -1.77 6.62
N ASN A 14 -6.26 -2.15 7.03
CA ASN A 14 -5.05 -1.92 6.27
C ASN A 14 -5.07 -2.66 4.92
N CYS A 15 -5.60 -3.88 4.89
CA CYS A 15 -5.84 -4.63 3.65
C CYS A 15 -6.85 -3.94 2.72
N PHE A 16 -7.92 -3.38 3.28
CA PHE A 16 -8.93 -2.63 2.52
C PHE A 16 -8.34 -1.36 1.90
N LEU A 17 -7.56 -0.60 2.68
CA LEU A 17 -6.81 0.56 2.19
C LEU A 17 -5.85 0.16 1.07
N ASN A 18 -5.15 -0.97 1.23
CA ASN A 18 -4.25 -1.54 0.23
C ASN A 18 -4.93 -1.74 -1.14
N ILE A 19 -6.10 -2.36 -1.15
CA ILE A 19 -6.91 -2.59 -2.35
C ILE A 19 -7.32 -1.26 -2.98
N ASN A 20 -7.78 -0.30 -2.16
CA ASN A 20 -8.16 1.01 -2.64
C ASN A 20 -6.97 1.74 -3.28
N TYR A 21 -5.79 1.72 -2.68
CA TYR A 21 -4.59 2.36 -3.22
C TYR A 21 -4.16 1.76 -4.54
N TYR A 22 -4.22 0.43 -4.66
CA TYR A 22 -3.94 -0.24 -5.93
C TYR A 22 -4.89 0.22 -7.06
N LEU A 23 -6.20 0.25 -6.80
CA LEU A 23 -7.20 0.64 -7.80
C LEU A 23 -7.15 2.12 -8.14
N THR A 24 -7.02 2.98 -7.14
CA THR A 24 -6.97 4.44 -7.33
C THR A 24 -5.65 4.90 -7.93
N SER A 25 -4.56 4.14 -7.78
CA SER A 25 -3.26 4.41 -8.42
C SER A 25 -3.26 4.17 -9.93
N VAL A 26 -4.31 3.56 -10.49
CA VAL A 26 -4.53 3.52 -11.95
C VAL A 26 -4.63 4.93 -12.53
N PHE A 27 -5.15 5.89 -11.77
CA PHE A 27 -5.25 7.30 -12.19
C PHE A 27 -3.97 8.08 -11.86
N PHE A 28 -2.85 7.70 -12.49
CA PHE A 28 -1.54 8.35 -12.33
C PHE A 28 -1.00 8.34 -10.89
N GLY A 29 -1.23 7.26 -10.15
CA GLY A 29 -0.75 7.15 -8.76
C GLY A 29 -1.49 8.06 -7.78
N TYR A 30 -2.62 8.67 -8.16
CA TYR A 30 -3.37 9.59 -7.29
C TYR A 30 -3.66 8.99 -5.91
N GLY A 31 -4.12 7.75 -5.87
CA GLY A 31 -4.41 7.02 -4.63
C GLY A 31 -3.25 7.03 -3.64
N ALA A 32 -2.09 6.61 -4.12
CA ALA A 32 -0.90 6.56 -3.29
C ALA A 32 -0.28 7.93 -3.02
N ILE A 33 -0.34 8.89 -3.95
CA ILE A 33 0.11 10.26 -3.68
C ILE A 33 -0.75 10.88 -2.57
N TYR A 34 -2.06 10.68 -2.63
CA TYR A 34 -3.00 11.15 -1.61
C TYR A 34 -2.70 10.48 -0.26
N ASP A 35 -2.51 9.17 -0.23
CA ASP A 35 -2.13 8.42 0.97
C ASP A 35 -0.80 8.89 1.54
N MET A 36 0.26 8.99 0.74
CA MET A 36 1.55 9.52 1.19
C MET A 36 1.42 10.97 1.70
N MET A 37 0.62 11.83 1.07
CA MET A 37 0.41 13.19 1.57
C MET A 37 -0.38 13.24 2.88
N THR A 38 -1.33 12.32 3.07
CA THR A 38 -2.22 12.33 4.23
C THR A 38 -1.69 11.45 5.36
N ASN A 39 -1.40 10.18 5.12
CA ASN A 39 -0.83 9.27 6.11
C ASN A 39 0.66 9.52 6.40
N ILE A 40 1.55 9.62 5.41
CA ILE A 40 2.99 9.90 5.70
C ILE A 40 3.19 11.35 6.14
N GLY A 41 2.48 12.27 5.49
CA GLY A 41 2.49 13.69 5.87
C GLY A 41 1.98 13.92 7.30
N MET A 42 0.84 13.33 7.68
CA MET A 42 0.33 13.47 9.04
C MET A 42 1.10 12.62 10.03
N SER A 43 1.50 11.39 9.72
CA SER A 43 2.30 10.57 10.64
C SER A 43 3.61 11.28 10.96
N GLY A 44 4.30 11.87 9.97
CA GLY A 44 5.53 12.66 10.15
C GLY A 44 5.33 13.99 10.90
N ILE A 45 4.21 14.70 10.68
CA ILE A 45 3.91 15.96 11.38
C ILE A 45 3.48 15.70 12.82
N VAL A 46 2.56 14.76 13.03
CA VAL A 46 2.05 14.36 14.35
C VAL A 46 3.20 13.86 15.18
N SER A 47 4.02 12.96 14.63
CA SER A 47 5.15 12.41 15.37
C SER A 47 6.22 13.42 15.75
N ARG A 48 6.54 14.38 14.87
CA ARG A 48 7.44 15.49 15.23
C ARG A 48 6.81 16.42 16.26
N GLY A 49 5.48 16.58 16.24
CA GLY A 49 4.72 17.24 17.29
C GLY A 49 4.85 16.51 18.64
N THR A 50 4.76 15.18 18.64
CA THR A 50 4.91 14.35 19.84
C THR A 50 6.34 14.38 20.37
N GLU A 51 7.34 14.36 19.50
CA GLU A 51 8.76 14.50 19.85
C GLU A 51 9.02 15.82 20.58
N LEU A 52 8.53 16.93 20.04
CA LEU A 52 8.66 18.26 20.63
C LEU A 52 7.88 18.41 21.94
N ALA A 53 6.74 17.73 22.08
CA ALA A 53 5.90 17.78 23.28
C ALA A 53 6.45 16.91 24.44
N CYS A 54 7.06 15.76 24.12
CA CYS A 54 7.55 14.80 25.11
C CYS A 54 9.03 14.95 25.43
N GLY A 55 9.81 15.69 24.63
CA GLY A 55 11.24 15.92 24.88
C GLY A 55 12.16 14.70 24.67
N ASP A 56 11.63 13.54 24.22
CA ASP A 56 12.41 12.38 23.79
C ASP A 56 12.54 12.39 22.25
N PRO A 57 13.72 12.70 21.69
CA PRO A 57 13.97 12.76 20.25
C PRO A 57 13.82 11.41 19.53
N PHE A 58 13.75 10.30 20.28
CA PHE A 58 13.61 8.96 19.70
C PHE A 58 12.21 8.35 19.87
N LEU A 59 11.30 9.01 20.58
CA LEU A 59 9.96 8.48 20.83
C LEU A 59 9.15 8.27 19.54
N PHE A 60 9.35 9.16 18.56
CA PHE A 60 8.84 9.03 17.19
C PHE A 60 9.38 7.78 16.48
N LEU A 61 10.70 7.60 16.48
CA LEU A 61 11.37 6.47 15.82
C LEU A 61 10.91 5.14 16.43
N LYS A 62 10.61 5.15 17.73
CA LYS A 62 10.17 3.99 18.51
C LYS A 62 8.70 3.61 18.25
N LEU A 63 7.81 4.58 18.06
CA LEU A 63 6.36 4.35 17.90
C LEU A 63 5.91 4.19 16.45
N THR A 64 6.57 4.88 15.51
CA THR A 64 6.02 5.08 14.16
C THR A 64 6.90 4.47 13.07
N CYS A 65 8.23 4.43 13.22
CA CYS A 65 9.09 3.95 12.13
C CYS A 65 8.95 2.45 11.82
N LEU A 66 8.67 1.59 12.80
CA LEU A 66 8.76 0.15 12.57
C LEU A 66 7.56 -0.39 11.78
N HIS A 67 6.33 0.01 12.13
CA HIS A 67 5.14 -0.29 11.34
C HIS A 67 5.05 0.61 10.10
N GLY A 68 5.30 1.91 10.27
CA GLY A 68 5.15 2.91 9.21
C GLY A 68 6.08 2.66 8.02
N PHE A 69 7.29 2.15 8.25
CA PHE A 69 8.18 1.78 7.14
C PHE A 69 7.59 0.69 6.23
N PHE A 70 6.96 -0.34 6.80
CA PHE A 70 6.35 -1.41 6.00
C PHE A 70 5.03 -0.97 5.38
N GLU A 71 4.24 -0.14 6.07
CA GLU A 71 3.05 0.49 5.50
C GLU A 71 3.40 1.34 4.26
N ASP A 72 4.38 2.24 4.40
CA ASP A 72 4.86 3.11 3.33
C ASP A 72 5.40 2.31 2.15
N LEU A 73 6.21 1.27 2.44
CA LEU A 73 6.73 0.37 1.42
C LEU A 73 5.59 -0.32 0.66
N SER A 74 4.56 -0.77 1.37
CA SER A 74 3.38 -1.38 0.76
C SER A 74 2.62 -0.38 -0.12
N THR A 75 2.41 0.85 0.35
CA THR A 75 1.76 1.92 -0.43
C THR A 75 2.55 2.23 -1.72
N ILE A 76 3.88 2.33 -1.65
CA ILE A 76 4.73 2.53 -2.83
C ILE A 76 4.58 1.37 -3.83
N LEU A 77 4.60 0.13 -3.34
CA LEU A 77 4.41 -1.05 -4.19
C LEU A 77 3.02 -1.07 -4.85
N ASN A 78 1.97 -0.69 -4.12
CA ASN A 78 0.62 -0.55 -4.68
C ASN A 78 0.53 0.53 -5.75
N SER A 79 1.22 1.64 -5.55
CA SER A 79 1.34 2.70 -6.56
C SER A 79 1.88 2.13 -7.86
N PHE A 80 3.00 1.42 -7.75
CA PHE A 80 3.70 0.85 -8.89
C PHE A 80 2.87 -0.24 -9.58
N ALA A 81 2.20 -1.10 -8.80
CA ALA A 81 1.26 -2.08 -9.31
C ALA A 81 0.11 -1.41 -10.07
N GLY A 82 -0.48 -0.34 -9.54
CA GLY A 82 -1.55 0.43 -10.19
C GLY A 82 -1.12 1.11 -11.49
N PHE A 83 0.10 1.64 -11.56
CA PHE A 83 0.67 2.19 -12.80
C PHE A 83 0.85 1.13 -13.89
N ILE A 84 1.28 -0.08 -13.52
CA ILE A 84 1.37 -1.19 -14.47
C ILE A 84 -0.04 -1.62 -14.91
N LEU A 85 -1.01 -1.64 -14.01
CA LEU A 85 -2.41 -1.91 -14.35
C LEU A 85 -2.96 -0.88 -15.34
N PHE A 86 -2.69 0.40 -15.13
CA PHE A 86 -3.03 1.46 -16.08
C PHE A 86 -2.42 1.20 -17.46
N SER A 87 -1.13 0.85 -17.50
CA SER A 87 -0.44 0.50 -18.75
C SER A 87 -1.09 -0.68 -19.46
N PHE A 88 -1.55 -1.69 -18.71
CA PHE A 88 -2.34 -2.79 -19.24
C PHE A 88 -3.67 -2.29 -19.83
N ILE A 89 -4.45 -1.50 -19.08
CA ILE A 89 -5.77 -0.99 -19.49
C ILE A 89 -5.65 -0.18 -20.80
N VAL A 90 -4.70 0.77 -20.87
CA VAL A 90 -4.52 1.62 -22.04
C VAL A 90 -4.15 0.80 -23.27
N ARG A 91 -3.21 -0.15 -23.13
CA ARG A 91 -2.79 -1.01 -24.25
C ARG A 91 -3.90 -1.96 -24.68
N PHE A 92 -4.61 -2.54 -23.72
CA PHE A 92 -5.74 -3.42 -23.98
C PHE A 92 -6.85 -2.68 -24.74
N ILE A 93 -7.26 -1.49 -24.29
CA ILE A 93 -8.26 -0.66 -24.98
C ILE A 93 -7.76 -0.31 -26.39
N LYS A 94 -6.50 0.15 -26.51
CA LYS A 94 -5.92 0.50 -27.81
C LYS A 94 -5.92 -0.69 -28.78
N ASP A 95 -5.54 -1.87 -28.35
CA ASP A 95 -5.50 -3.06 -29.20
C ASP A 95 -6.90 -3.59 -29.55
N VAL A 96 -7.89 -3.38 -28.67
CA VAL A 96 -9.30 -3.68 -28.96
C VAL A 96 -9.86 -2.78 -30.05
N PHE A 97 -9.56 -1.47 -30.01
CA PHE A 97 -10.09 -0.49 -30.99
C PHE A 97 -9.23 -0.32 -32.24
N SER A 98 -7.95 -0.65 -32.18
CA SER A 98 -6.99 -0.49 -33.29
C SER A 98 -6.01 -1.67 -33.30
N PRO A 99 -6.49 -2.88 -33.67
CA PRO A 99 -5.70 -4.09 -33.59
C PRO A 99 -4.48 -4.04 -34.51
N SER A 100 -3.29 -3.99 -33.90
CA SER A 100 -2.01 -4.00 -34.62
C SER A 100 -1.65 -5.38 -35.18
N LYS A 101 -2.22 -6.46 -34.61
CA LYS A 101 -2.01 -7.86 -35.01
C LYS A 101 -3.34 -8.60 -35.08
N ARG A 102 -3.65 -9.22 -36.22
CA ARG A 102 -4.81 -10.10 -36.39
C ARG A 102 -4.45 -11.53 -35.99
N LEU A 103 -4.73 -11.93 -34.75
CA LEU A 103 -4.76 -13.34 -34.35
C LEU A 103 -6.16 -13.94 -34.60
N ALA A 104 -6.25 -15.26 -34.73
CA ALA A 104 -7.47 -15.96 -35.14
C ALA A 104 -8.63 -15.93 -34.12
N ASN A 105 -8.36 -15.60 -32.84
CA ASN A 105 -9.26 -15.92 -31.72
C ASN A 105 -10.25 -14.79 -31.33
N GLY A 106 -10.38 -13.75 -32.16
CA GLY A 106 -11.23 -12.57 -31.89
C GLY A 106 -10.51 -11.44 -31.16
N THR A 107 -10.96 -10.20 -31.33
CA THR A 107 -10.19 -8.99 -30.97
C THR A 107 -9.89 -8.85 -29.47
N ILE A 108 -10.80 -9.32 -28.61
CA ILE A 108 -10.69 -9.19 -27.14
C ILE A 108 -9.68 -10.18 -26.55
N THR A 109 -9.79 -11.46 -26.90
CA THR A 109 -8.90 -12.55 -26.42
C THR A 109 -7.47 -12.31 -26.88
N ASN A 110 -7.30 -11.86 -28.13
CA ASN A 110 -6.00 -11.49 -28.68
C ASN A 110 -5.35 -10.33 -27.91
N SER A 111 -6.12 -9.27 -27.62
CA SER A 111 -5.62 -8.11 -26.89
C SER A 111 -5.23 -8.47 -25.46
N LEU A 112 -5.98 -9.40 -24.83
CA LEU A 112 -5.64 -9.95 -23.52
C LEU A 112 -4.35 -10.77 -23.58
N GLU A 113 -4.20 -11.69 -24.55
CA GLU A 113 -3.00 -12.52 -24.67
C GLU A 113 -1.72 -11.72 -24.89
N ILE A 114 -1.79 -10.64 -25.66
CA ILE A 114 -0.64 -9.76 -25.94
C ILE A 114 -0.26 -8.98 -24.68
N ASN A 115 -1.24 -8.49 -23.92
CA ASN A 115 -1.01 -7.59 -22.80
C ASN A 115 -0.99 -8.30 -21.42
N LYS A 116 -1.30 -9.60 -21.34
CA LYS A 116 -1.39 -10.36 -20.07
C LYS A 116 -0.14 -10.25 -19.20
N LYS A 117 1.04 -10.07 -19.80
CA LYS A 117 2.29 -9.87 -19.05
C LYS A 117 2.20 -8.69 -18.09
N TYR A 118 1.64 -7.57 -18.52
CA TYR A 118 1.48 -6.37 -17.68
C TYR A 118 0.47 -6.63 -16.55
N LEU A 119 -0.63 -7.32 -16.86
CA LEU A 119 -1.61 -7.72 -15.85
C LEU A 119 -0.99 -8.62 -14.77
N TYR A 120 -0.24 -9.65 -15.17
CA TYR A 120 0.46 -10.54 -14.23
C TYR A 120 1.50 -9.81 -13.39
N GLN A 121 2.28 -8.90 -14.00
CA GLN A 121 3.26 -8.10 -13.26
C GLN A 121 2.59 -7.19 -12.23
N SER A 122 1.49 -6.54 -12.61
CA SER A 122 0.71 -5.69 -11.71
C SER A 122 0.16 -6.49 -10.52
N ILE A 123 -0.49 -7.63 -10.78
CA ILE A 123 -1.05 -8.50 -9.74
C ILE A 123 0.05 -9.06 -8.83
N ALA A 124 1.19 -9.47 -9.38
CA ALA A 124 2.30 -10.00 -8.58
C ALA A 124 2.84 -8.96 -7.58
N ILE A 125 2.98 -7.71 -8.02
CA ILE A 125 3.44 -6.61 -7.16
C ILE A 125 2.37 -6.24 -6.13
N PHE A 126 1.09 -6.25 -6.52
CA PHE A 126 -0.02 -6.06 -5.59
C PHE A 126 -0.03 -7.12 -4.48
N ILE A 127 0.14 -8.41 -4.83
CA ILE A 127 0.21 -9.49 -3.84
C ILE A 127 1.40 -9.28 -2.89
N LEU A 128 2.56 -8.87 -3.41
CA LEU A 128 3.71 -8.54 -2.59
C LEU A 128 3.40 -7.38 -1.63
N ALA A 129 2.78 -6.30 -2.12
CA ALA A 129 2.35 -5.17 -1.30
C ALA A 129 1.38 -5.62 -0.20
N PHE A 130 0.43 -6.47 -0.54
CA PHE A 130 -0.57 -7.00 0.40
C PHE A 130 0.08 -7.81 1.54
N VAL A 131 1.05 -8.67 1.22
CA VAL A 131 1.82 -9.42 2.23
C VAL A 131 2.62 -8.49 3.14
N VAL A 132 3.25 -7.46 2.56
CA VAL A 132 4.00 -6.45 3.32
C VAL A 132 3.07 -5.68 4.27
N MET A 133 1.84 -5.36 3.84
CA MET A 133 0.85 -4.66 4.67
C MET A 133 0.35 -5.50 5.84
N ILE A 134 0.07 -6.78 5.60
CA ILE A 134 -0.28 -7.72 6.69
C ILE A 134 0.85 -7.75 7.72
N PHE A 135 2.10 -7.86 7.25
CA PHE A 135 3.26 -7.83 8.14
C PHE A 135 3.37 -6.51 8.92
N ALA A 136 3.08 -5.37 8.29
CA ALA A 136 3.04 -4.07 8.96
C ALA A 136 2.01 -4.04 10.12
N GLY A 137 0.80 -4.57 9.90
CA GLY A 137 -0.22 -4.67 10.95
C GLY A 137 0.19 -5.59 12.12
N PHE A 138 0.89 -6.70 11.84
CA PHE A 138 1.47 -7.54 12.89
C PHE A 138 2.53 -6.78 13.72
N LEU A 139 3.39 -6.00 13.07
CA LEU A 139 4.40 -5.21 13.76
C LEU A 139 3.77 -4.11 14.61
N GLU A 140 2.72 -3.47 14.12
CA GLU A 140 1.98 -2.44 14.83
C GLU A 140 1.45 -2.98 16.16
N GLU A 141 0.72 -4.08 16.10
CA GLU A 141 0.01 -4.66 17.24
C GLU A 141 0.94 -5.27 18.30
N TYR A 142 1.94 -6.05 17.87
CA TYR A 142 2.77 -6.82 18.79
C TYR A 142 4.05 -6.10 19.20
N ILE A 143 4.52 -5.12 18.42
CA ILE A 143 5.78 -4.44 18.68
C ILE A 143 5.53 -2.96 18.94
N SER A 144 5.00 -2.21 17.98
CA SER A 144 4.90 -0.75 18.09
C SER A 144 4.04 -0.31 19.26
N ILE A 145 2.83 -0.87 19.43
CA ILE A 145 1.92 -0.47 20.50
C ILE A 145 2.42 -0.91 21.89
N PRO A 146 2.81 -2.17 22.15
CA PRO A 146 3.31 -2.59 23.47
C PRO A 146 4.58 -1.85 23.87
N PHE A 147 5.49 -1.64 22.91
CA PHE A 147 6.70 -0.86 23.13
C PHE A 147 6.38 0.60 23.43
N GLY A 148 5.43 1.18 22.69
CA GLY A 148 4.90 2.52 22.97
C GLY A 148 4.38 2.70 24.39
N ASN A 149 3.52 1.77 24.82
CA ASN A 149 2.96 1.77 26.17
C ASN A 149 4.03 1.57 27.24
N PHE A 150 5.04 0.71 26.99
CA PHE A 150 6.17 0.54 27.89
C PHE A 150 6.95 1.85 28.07
N ILE A 151 7.32 2.51 26.98
CA ILE A 151 8.05 3.78 27.04
C ILE A 151 7.23 4.85 27.77
N ALA A 152 5.93 5.00 27.46
CA ALA A 152 5.04 5.94 28.13
C ALA A 152 4.83 5.66 29.63
N SER A 153 5.12 4.45 30.10
CA SER A 153 5.05 4.10 31.52
C SER A 153 6.34 4.38 32.30
N VAL A 154 7.46 4.52 31.60
CA VAL A 154 8.80 4.71 32.18
C VAL A 154 9.19 6.19 32.27
N PHE A 155 8.63 7.01 31.38
CA PHE A 155 8.83 8.47 31.32
C PHE A 155 7.56 9.20 31.77
#